data_AF-A0A0T2QHJ9-F1
#
_entry.id   AF-A0A0T2QHJ9-F1
#
_cell.length_a   1.000
_cell.length_b   1.000
_cell.length_c   1.000
_cell.angle_alpha   90.00
_cell.angle_beta   90.00
_cell.angle_gamma   90.00
#
_symmetry.space_group_name_H-M   'P 1'
#
loop_
_entity.id
_entity.type
_entity.pdbx_description
1 polymer ?
#
loop_
_entity_poly.entity_id
_entity_poly.type
_entity_poly.pdbx_seq_one_letter_code
_entity_poly.pdbx_strand_id
1 'polypeptide(L)'
;MVRIPMEDDARVFSLHYFGKRFSNNRIPVEALPDLPAFRDLLLSFAKDEWRARHPDRQKLPRNFDKELVLSLFAIEDGSAIPKLEWKRSDPQALLFEIADEFDDIVEAAYANVVVLFDGGETETPHLNSEKLRALNRFGAALKEGEKIELAARDESGKVVWLDMHRRKQLIMGGRETYQTRIEGTGELVGNDSPSDPNGQCSIRVQTEQYGTISIPVDRLQLYEEFAEALNSEVQFELLVELDQNDKLRSVVDVFDVATISDPNGTVVADAKSRLEELQRLEDGWHDGAGLALGRAALARALDFVVATRTSGVDMHIFPTEVGGVLVDFLLKGWEYSVEFDRVGKPEMYGIEVSGSGEMEPTSFGGVDDVIEEFRRRLSANG
;
A
#
# COMPACT_ATOMS: atom_id res chain seq x y z
N MET A 1 32.09 13.21 33.52
CA MET A 1 33.20 12.25 33.38
C MET A 1 33.34 11.98 31.90
N VAL A 2 34.31 12.60 31.24
CA VAL A 2 34.51 12.48 29.79
C VAL A 2 35.06 11.09 29.52
N ARG A 3 34.27 10.23 28.86
CA ARG A 3 34.77 8.93 28.37
C ARG A 3 35.75 9.24 27.25
N ILE A 4 37.02 8.90 27.46
CA ILE A 4 38.00 8.82 26.36
C ILE A 4 37.58 7.59 25.54
N PRO A 5 37.25 7.73 24.25
CA PRO A 5 36.93 6.56 23.43
C PRO A 5 38.17 5.67 23.38
N MET A 6 37.99 4.39 23.67
CA MET A 6 39.04 3.38 23.44
C MET A 6 39.29 3.30 21.93
N GLU A 7 40.50 2.93 21.51
CA GLU A 7 40.91 2.80 20.10
C GLU A 7 39.94 1.93 19.25
N ASP A 8 39.18 1.04 19.89
CA ASP A 8 38.11 0.23 19.29
C ASP A 8 36.79 0.98 19.00
N ASP A 9 36.47 2.07 19.69
CA ASP A 9 35.22 2.84 19.47
C ASP A 9 35.24 3.61 18.14
N ALA A 10 36.43 3.93 17.62
CA ALA A 10 36.59 4.67 16.36
C ALA A 10 35.96 3.92 15.17
N ARG A 11 35.94 2.58 15.22
CA ARG A 11 35.41 1.74 14.14
C ARG A 11 34.01 1.20 14.38
N VAL A 12 33.23 1.82 15.27
CA VAL A 12 31.88 1.34 15.61
C VAL A 12 30.79 2.34 15.24
N PHE A 13 30.02 2.07 14.18
CA PHE A 13 28.83 2.86 13.87
C PHE A 13 27.67 2.44 14.76
N SER A 14 26.92 3.44 15.25
CA SER A 14 25.68 3.23 16.00
C SER A 14 24.54 3.83 15.20
N LEU A 15 23.60 2.99 14.78
CA LEU A 15 22.33 3.44 14.18
C LEU A 15 21.27 3.30 15.27
N HIS A 16 20.48 4.33 15.55
CA HIS A 16 19.44 4.23 16.57
C HIS A 16 18.06 4.18 15.91
N TYR A 17 17.43 3.01 15.90
CA TYR A 17 16.09 2.84 15.36
C TYR A 17 15.05 3.20 16.41
N PHE A 18 14.20 4.16 16.09
CA PHE A 18 13.08 4.60 16.93
C PHE A 18 11.75 4.22 16.30
N GLY A 19 10.84 3.75 17.15
CA GLY A 19 9.51 3.33 16.75
C GLY A 19 9.00 2.21 17.64
N LYS A 20 7.67 2.00 17.63
CA LYS A 20 7.02 0.97 18.47
C LYS A 20 7.61 -0.42 18.23
N ARG A 21 7.92 -0.75 16.96
CA ARG A 21 8.49 -2.04 16.56
C ARG A 21 9.94 -2.24 16.99
N PHE A 22 10.65 -1.14 17.27
CA PHE A 22 12.06 -1.16 17.70
C PHE A 22 12.24 -1.19 19.21
N SER A 23 11.14 -1.22 19.98
CA SER A 23 11.17 -1.29 21.44
C SER A 23 11.78 -2.59 21.95
N ASN A 24 12.39 -2.54 23.14
CA ASN A 24 13.00 -3.70 23.82
C ASN A 24 14.10 -4.39 22.97
N ASN A 25 14.89 -3.60 22.25
CA ASN A 25 16.09 -4.02 21.50
C ASN A 25 15.77 -4.99 20.36
N ARG A 26 14.62 -4.80 19.72
CA ARG A 26 14.16 -5.66 18.62
C ARG A 26 14.33 -4.94 17.30
N ILE A 27 14.92 -5.60 16.32
CA ILE A 27 14.89 -5.14 14.93
C ILE A 27 14.01 -6.15 14.17
N PRO A 28 12.88 -5.73 13.60
CA PRO A 28 12.11 -6.58 12.69
C PRO A 28 12.99 -7.10 11.56
N VAL A 29 12.79 -8.36 11.16
CA VAL A 29 13.59 -8.97 10.08
C VAL A 29 13.51 -8.16 8.79
N GLU A 30 12.34 -7.56 8.53
CA GLU A 30 12.07 -6.64 7.42
C GLU A 30 13.01 -5.41 7.38
N ALA A 31 13.52 -4.97 8.53
CA ALA A 31 14.41 -3.81 8.67
C ALA A 31 15.91 -4.18 8.63
N LEU A 32 16.27 -5.47 8.72
CA LEU A 32 17.66 -5.91 8.61
C LEU A 32 18.36 -5.53 7.29
N PRO A 33 17.68 -5.46 6.13
CA PRO A 33 18.26 -4.97 4.88
C PRO A 33 18.80 -3.53 4.95
N ASP A 34 18.43 -2.74 5.95
CA ASP A 34 18.97 -1.39 6.15
C ASP A 34 20.47 -1.43 6.49
N LEU A 35 20.97 -2.47 7.16
CA LEU A 35 22.38 -2.55 7.55
C LEU A 35 23.33 -2.63 6.33
N PRO A 36 23.13 -3.56 5.36
CA PRO A 36 23.92 -3.53 4.13
C PRO A 36 23.62 -2.30 3.25
N ALA A 37 22.41 -1.72 3.32
CA ALA A 37 22.11 -0.48 2.60
C ALA A 37 22.87 0.73 3.15
N PHE A 38 23.04 0.81 4.47
CA PHE A 38 23.88 1.81 5.14
C PHE A 38 25.35 1.70 4.72
N ARG A 39 25.88 0.47 4.66
CA ARG A 39 27.22 0.20 4.12
C ARG A 39 27.37 0.73 2.69
N ASP A 40 26.41 0.42 1.82
CA ASP A 40 26.43 0.87 0.42
C ASP A 40 26.40 2.40 0.33
N LEU A 41 25.62 3.06 1.20
CA LEU A 41 25.56 4.52 1.29
C LEU A 41 26.91 5.10 1.72
N LEU A 42 27.50 4.61 2.81
CA LEU A 42 28.83 5.01 3.26
C LEU A 42 29.88 4.83 2.17
N LEU A 43 29.89 3.66 1.51
CA LEU A 43 30.85 3.36 0.45
C LEU A 43 30.71 4.33 -0.73
N SER A 44 29.49 4.73 -1.09
CA SER A 44 29.27 5.70 -2.17
C SER A 44 29.84 7.09 -1.86
N PHE A 45 29.85 7.51 -0.58
CA PHE A 45 30.51 8.73 -0.13
C PHE A 45 32.03 8.56 -0.02
N ALA A 46 32.51 7.42 0.46
CA ALA A 46 33.93 7.10 0.55
C ALA A 46 34.61 7.12 -0.83
N LYS A 47 33.93 6.67 -1.88
CA LYS A 47 34.41 6.76 -3.27
C LYS A 47 34.60 8.20 -3.74
N ASP A 48 33.72 9.11 -3.32
CA ASP A 48 33.82 10.53 -3.69
C ASP A 48 34.94 11.22 -2.91
N GLU A 49 35.06 10.92 -1.62
CA GLU A 49 36.16 11.40 -0.79
C GLU A 49 37.52 10.94 -1.35
N TRP A 50 37.64 9.66 -1.75
CA TRP A 50 38.84 9.15 -2.40
C TRP A 50 39.21 9.96 -3.65
N ARG A 51 38.23 10.21 -4.53
CA ARG A 51 38.45 10.96 -5.78
C ARG A 51 38.81 12.43 -5.50
N ALA A 52 38.23 13.02 -4.45
CA ALA A 52 38.53 14.40 -4.05
C ALA A 52 39.97 14.53 -3.54
N ARG A 53 40.47 13.55 -2.77
CA ARG A 53 41.86 13.53 -2.27
C ARG A 53 42.88 13.16 -3.35
N HIS A 54 42.46 12.45 -4.39
CA HIS A 54 43.34 12.01 -5.48
C HIS A 54 42.86 12.49 -6.87
N PRO A 55 42.91 13.81 -7.14
CA PRO A 55 42.41 14.38 -8.40
C PRO A 55 43.21 13.89 -9.62
N ASP A 56 44.46 13.46 -9.42
CA ASP A 56 45.38 12.91 -10.41
C ASP A 56 45.14 11.42 -10.72
N ARG A 57 44.35 10.71 -9.89
CA ARG A 57 44.02 9.29 -10.10
C ARG A 57 42.59 9.12 -10.62
N GLN A 58 42.48 8.68 -11.88
CA GLN A 58 41.16 8.45 -12.51
C GLN A 58 40.43 7.18 -12.02
N LYS A 59 41.13 6.24 -11.36
CA LYS A 59 40.56 4.94 -10.95
C LYS A 59 40.63 4.75 -9.45
N LEU A 60 39.59 4.13 -8.89
CA LEU A 60 39.60 3.63 -7.51
C LEU A 60 40.64 2.50 -7.37
N PRO A 61 41.21 2.32 -6.17
CA PRO A 61 42.04 1.17 -5.85
C PRO A 61 41.31 -0.15 -6.15
N ARG A 62 42.08 -1.17 -6.53
CA ARG A 62 41.51 -2.50 -6.75
C ARG A 62 40.89 -2.98 -5.43
N ASN A 63 39.68 -3.55 -5.51
CA ASN A 63 38.92 -4.05 -4.35
C ASN A 63 38.50 -2.98 -3.33
N PHE A 64 38.54 -1.67 -3.63
CA PHE A 64 38.09 -0.60 -2.73
C PHE A 64 36.71 -0.90 -2.10
N ASP A 65 35.77 -1.39 -2.92
CA ASP A 65 34.40 -1.72 -2.49
C ASP A 65 34.32 -2.91 -1.53
N LYS A 66 35.35 -3.74 -1.46
CA LYS A 66 35.45 -4.89 -0.55
C LYS A 66 36.11 -4.51 0.77
N GLU A 67 36.81 -3.38 0.84
CA GLU A 67 37.53 -2.97 2.04
C GLU A 67 36.61 -2.60 3.19
N LEU A 68 35.45 -1.99 2.94
CA LEU A 68 34.50 -1.72 4.01
C LEU A 68 33.65 -2.96 4.29
N VAL A 69 33.95 -3.69 5.36
CA VAL A 69 33.13 -4.80 5.87
C VAL A 69 32.48 -4.39 7.18
N LEU A 70 31.15 -4.43 7.26
CA LEU A 70 30.41 -4.16 8.50
C LEU A 70 29.99 -5.46 9.17
N SER A 71 30.20 -5.57 10.48
CA SER A 71 29.78 -6.68 11.32
C SER A 71 28.86 -6.16 12.44
N LEU A 72 27.63 -6.64 12.48
CA LEU A 72 26.73 -6.42 13.61
C LEU A 72 27.21 -7.28 14.80
N PHE A 73 27.63 -6.64 15.89
CA PHE A 73 28.16 -7.37 17.06
C PHE A 73 27.33 -7.17 18.34
N ALA A 74 26.48 -6.15 18.40
CA ALA A 74 25.56 -5.91 19.51
C ALA A 74 24.31 -5.15 19.08
N ILE A 75 23.25 -5.26 19.86
CA ILE A 75 22.05 -4.40 19.81
C ILE A 75 21.83 -3.92 21.26
N GLU A 76 22.03 -2.63 21.52
CA GLU A 76 21.98 -2.06 22.88
C GLU A 76 20.55 -1.70 23.35
N ASP A 77 20.44 -1.47 24.67
CA ASP A 77 19.22 -1.07 25.39
C ASP A 77 18.74 0.35 25.02
N GLY A 78 17.42 0.56 24.92
CA GLY A 78 16.82 1.90 24.77
C GLY A 78 16.22 2.23 23.39
N SER A 79 15.50 1.27 22.81
CA SER A 79 15.21 1.14 21.35
C SER A 79 16.35 0.43 20.63
N ALA A 80 16.11 -0.14 19.46
CA ALA A 80 17.10 -0.99 18.82
C ALA A 80 18.29 -0.17 18.28
N ILE A 81 19.45 -0.31 18.93
CA ILE A 81 20.69 0.35 18.55
C ILE A 81 21.70 -0.70 18.06
N PRO A 82 21.64 -1.12 16.78
CA PRO A 82 22.67 -1.98 16.21
C PRO A 82 24.04 -1.29 16.23
N LYS A 83 25.03 -2.00 16.78
CA LYS A 83 26.44 -1.63 16.75
C LYS A 83 27.15 -2.36 15.62
N LEU A 84 27.65 -1.58 14.68
CA LEU A 84 28.33 -2.07 13.49
C LEU A 84 29.82 -1.79 13.62
N GLU A 85 30.59 -2.82 13.92
CA GLU A 85 32.05 -2.77 13.84
C GLU A 85 32.44 -2.87 12.38
N TRP A 86 33.32 -1.98 11.91
CA TRP A 86 33.83 -2.04 10.56
C TRP A 86 35.29 -2.46 10.52
N LYS A 87 35.61 -3.34 9.56
CA LYS A 87 36.97 -3.89 9.36
C LYS A 87 37.35 -3.85 7.89
N ARG A 88 38.65 -3.82 7.65
CA ARG A 88 39.25 -3.99 6.32
C ARG A 88 39.22 -5.47 5.93
N SER A 89 38.86 -5.77 4.68
CA SER A 89 38.73 -7.18 4.23
C SER A 89 40.07 -7.86 4.04
N ASP A 90 41.12 -7.13 3.67
CA ASP A 90 42.48 -7.66 3.55
C ASP A 90 43.52 -6.57 3.86
N PRO A 91 44.04 -6.50 5.10
CA PRO A 91 45.08 -5.54 5.48
C PRO A 91 46.36 -5.65 4.64
N GLN A 92 46.59 -6.75 3.91
CA GLN A 92 47.76 -6.99 3.08
C GLN A 92 47.55 -6.64 1.60
N ALA A 93 46.29 -6.43 1.15
CA ALA A 93 45.97 -6.11 -0.25
C ALA A 93 46.24 -4.65 -0.62
N LEU A 94 46.27 -3.75 0.38
CA LEU A 94 46.72 -2.37 0.22
C LEU A 94 48.22 -2.29 0.50
N LEU A 95 48.97 -1.63 -0.41
CA LEU A 95 50.31 -1.13 -0.06
C LEU A 95 50.17 -0.29 1.21
N PHE A 96 51.03 -0.52 2.20
CA PHE A 96 51.00 0.10 3.54
C PHE A 96 50.74 1.62 3.56
N GLU A 97 50.98 2.35 2.47
CA GLU A 97 50.79 3.80 2.34
C GLU A 97 49.32 4.29 2.28
N ILE A 98 48.35 3.43 1.92
CA ILE A 98 46.93 3.83 1.77
C ILE A 98 46.09 3.38 2.98
N ALA A 99 46.70 2.61 3.87
CA ALA A 99 46.04 1.96 4.98
C ALA A 99 45.38 3.00 5.90
N ASP A 100 46.15 3.96 6.43
CA ASP A 100 45.66 4.96 7.38
C ASP A 100 44.71 5.96 6.72
N GLU A 101 44.93 6.27 5.44
CA GLU A 101 44.05 7.16 4.68
C GLU A 101 42.63 6.58 4.50
N PHE A 102 42.50 5.26 4.39
CA PHE A 102 41.18 4.63 4.23
C PHE A 102 40.28 4.85 5.45
N ASP A 103 40.85 4.88 6.66
CA ASP A 103 40.09 5.16 7.88
C ASP A 103 39.58 6.60 7.88
N ASP A 104 40.45 7.56 7.54
CA ASP A 104 40.07 8.97 7.41
C ASP A 104 38.99 9.18 6.33
N ILE A 105 39.01 8.37 5.27
CA ILE A 105 38.01 8.40 4.21
C ILE A 105 36.66 7.86 4.70
N VAL A 106 36.65 6.78 5.47
CA VAL A 106 35.44 6.22 6.04
C VAL A 106 34.82 7.19 7.07
N GLU A 107 35.62 7.82 7.90
CA GLU A 107 35.14 8.84 8.85
C GLU A 107 34.58 10.07 8.13
N ALA A 108 35.26 10.58 7.09
CA ALA A 108 34.74 11.67 6.27
C ALA A 108 33.45 11.28 5.53
N ALA A 109 33.35 10.03 5.05
CA ALA A 109 32.14 9.51 4.44
C ALA A 109 30.97 9.46 5.43
N TYR A 110 31.21 9.03 6.67
CA TYR A 110 30.20 9.06 7.73
C TYR A 110 29.75 10.50 8.04
N ALA A 111 30.68 11.44 8.15
CA ALA A 111 30.36 12.85 8.35
C ALA A 111 29.48 13.41 7.22
N ASN A 112 29.75 13.05 5.96
CA ASN A 112 28.92 13.43 4.81
C ASN A 112 27.51 12.83 4.87
N VAL A 113 27.34 11.59 5.38
CA VAL A 113 26.02 11.00 5.62
C VAL A 113 25.28 11.76 6.73
N VAL A 114 25.96 12.15 7.80
CA VAL A 114 25.37 12.99 8.87
C VAL A 114 24.89 14.32 8.29
N VAL A 115 25.71 15.01 7.49
CA VAL A 115 25.33 16.26 6.81
C VAL A 115 24.14 16.07 5.86
N LEU A 116 24.11 14.97 5.11
CA LEU A 116 22.99 14.63 4.22
C LEU A 116 21.65 14.56 5.00
N PHE A 117 21.66 13.93 6.16
CA PHE A 117 20.46 13.79 7.00
C PHE A 117 20.13 15.07 7.76
N ASP A 118 21.16 15.85 8.12
CA ASP A 118 21.00 17.12 8.82
C ASP A 118 20.33 18.22 7.98
N GLY A 119 20.57 18.21 6.66
CA GLY A 119 20.14 19.29 5.77
C GLY A 119 18.71 19.74 6.08
N GLY A 120 18.53 21.01 6.45
CA GLY A 120 17.20 21.54 6.71
C GLY A 120 16.28 21.39 5.49
N GLU A 121 15.00 21.76 5.66
CA GLU A 121 13.99 21.72 4.58
C GLU A 121 14.34 22.55 3.33
N THR A 122 15.40 23.37 3.36
CA THR A 122 15.67 24.42 2.38
C THR A 122 16.62 24.05 1.24
N GLU A 123 17.50 23.05 1.37
CA GLU A 123 18.37 22.60 0.25
C GLU A 123 18.44 21.08 0.20
N THR A 124 17.86 20.49 -0.85
CA THR A 124 18.00 19.06 -1.15
C THR A 124 19.27 18.84 -1.97
N PRO A 125 20.27 18.11 -1.45
CA PRO A 125 21.51 17.90 -2.18
C PRO A 125 21.28 17.01 -3.40
N HIS A 126 21.93 17.35 -4.52
CA HIS A 126 21.90 16.50 -5.70
C HIS A 126 22.70 15.22 -5.46
N LEU A 127 21.98 14.09 -5.37
CA LEU A 127 22.57 12.78 -5.19
C LEU A 127 22.83 12.09 -6.54
N ASN A 128 24.00 11.47 -6.70
CA ASN A 128 24.29 10.65 -7.86
C ASN A 128 23.52 9.31 -7.81
N SER A 129 23.54 8.56 -8.91
CA SER A 129 22.77 7.30 -9.04
C SER A 129 23.14 6.24 -8.00
N GLU A 130 24.41 6.14 -7.59
CA GLU A 130 24.87 5.21 -6.55
C GLU A 130 24.28 5.56 -5.18
N LYS A 131 24.36 6.84 -4.77
CA LYS A 131 23.78 7.34 -3.52
C LYS A 131 22.26 7.15 -3.49
N LEU A 132 21.58 7.48 -4.57
CA LEU A 132 20.13 7.28 -4.69
C LEU A 132 19.74 5.81 -4.58
N ARG A 133 20.51 4.89 -5.21
CA ARG A 133 20.25 3.45 -5.09
C ARG A 133 20.47 2.92 -3.68
N ALA A 134 21.45 3.46 -2.95
CA ALA A 134 21.66 3.11 -1.55
C ALA A 134 20.54 3.66 -0.67
N LEU A 135 20.15 4.93 -0.86
CA LEU A 135 19.07 5.58 -0.10
C LEU A 135 17.68 4.99 -0.40
N ASN A 136 17.44 4.52 -1.63
CA ASN A 136 16.22 3.78 -1.97
C ASN A 136 16.10 2.48 -1.17
N ARG A 137 17.20 1.90 -0.69
CA ARG A 137 17.19 0.70 0.15
C ARG A 137 17.24 1.04 1.63
N PHE A 138 18.02 2.05 2.02
CA PHE A 138 18.19 2.44 3.41
C PHE A 138 16.96 3.17 3.96
N GLY A 139 16.40 2.66 5.05
CA GLY A 139 15.18 3.17 5.67
C GLY A 139 13.91 2.85 4.88
N ALA A 140 13.97 1.91 3.93
CA ALA A 140 12.81 1.55 3.10
C ALA A 140 11.72 0.81 3.90
N ALA A 141 12.09 0.15 5.00
CA ALA A 141 11.17 -0.58 5.87
C ALA A 141 10.55 0.28 6.99
N LEU A 142 10.88 1.58 7.06
CA LEU A 142 10.35 2.49 8.06
C LEU A 142 8.85 2.73 7.83
N LYS A 143 8.09 2.62 8.92
CA LYS A 143 6.66 2.95 8.97
C LYS A 143 6.45 4.35 9.54
N GLU A 144 5.21 4.82 9.49
CA GLU A 144 4.82 6.12 10.04
C GLU A 144 5.21 6.24 11.53
N GLY A 145 5.83 7.35 11.89
CA GLY A 145 6.35 7.61 13.24
C GLY A 145 7.67 6.90 13.58
N GLU A 146 8.26 6.17 12.62
CA GLU A 146 9.58 5.54 12.79
C GLU A 146 10.70 6.38 12.14
N LYS A 147 11.90 6.29 12.74
CA LYS A 147 13.09 7.00 12.26
C LYS A 147 14.37 6.26 12.64
N ILE A 148 15.45 6.55 11.91
CA ILE A 148 16.81 6.11 12.20
C ILE A 148 17.63 7.33 12.57
N GLU A 149 18.20 7.37 13.78
CA GLU A 149 19.07 8.45 14.21
C GLU A 149 20.55 8.08 14.10
N LEU A 150 21.36 9.08 13.76
CA LEU A 150 22.82 9.04 13.73
C LEU A 150 23.36 10.17 14.60
N ALA A 151 24.41 9.88 15.36
CA ALA A 151 25.15 10.92 16.08
C ALA A 151 26.36 11.36 15.26
N ALA A 152 26.55 12.67 15.10
CA ALA A 152 27.80 13.23 14.65
C ALA A 152 28.93 12.79 15.61
N ARG A 153 30.08 12.43 15.03
CA ARG A 153 31.27 12.00 15.78
C ARG A 153 32.23 13.16 16.08
N ASP A 154 31.73 14.40 15.99
CA ASP A 154 32.47 15.60 16.33
C ASP A 154 32.17 16.05 17.77
N GLU A 155 32.77 17.17 18.19
CA GLU A 155 32.57 17.74 19.52
C GLU A 155 31.11 18.15 19.79
N SER A 156 30.28 18.32 18.76
CA SER A 156 28.89 18.72 18.91
C SER A 156 28.00 17.56 19.38
N GLY A 157 28.36 16.32 19.02
CA GLY A 157 27.54 15.14 19.27
C GLY A 157 26.12 15.28 18.69
N LYS A 158 25.93 16.12 17.67
CA LYS A 158 24.63 16.45 17.10
C LYS A 158 23.95 15.19 16.58
N VAL A 159 22.70 14.98 16.99
CA VAL A 159 21.88 13.86 16.52
C VAL A 159 21.06 14.32 15.32
N VAL A 160 21.18 13.58 14.22
CA VAL A 160 20.42 13.76 12.96
C VAL A 160 19.57 12.52 12.72
N TRP A 161 18.52 12.63 11.90
CA TRP A 161 17.63 11.50 11.67
C TRP A 161 17.17 11.37 10.22
N LEU A 162 16.81 10.14 9.86
CA LEU A 162 16.14 9.79 8.62
C LEU A 162 14.80 9.16 8.98
N ASP A 163 13.72 9.82 8.60
CA ASP A 163 12.35 9.29 8.62
C ASP A 163 11.82 9.15 7.18
N MET A 164 10.58 8.68 7.03
CA MET A 164 9.93 8.56 5.72
C MET A 164 9.88 9.89 4.95
N HIS A 165 9.62 11.00 5.65
CA HIS A 165 9.48 12.32 5.03
C HIS A 165 10.83 12.83 4.51
N ARG A 166 11.86 12.80 5.35
CA ARG A 166 13.22 13.20 4.99
C ARG A 166 13.79 12.30 3.89
N ARG A 167 13.56 10.99 3.96
CA ARG A 167 13.97 10.05 2.92
C ARG A 167 13.34 10.40 1.57
N LYS A 168 12.03 10.68 1.56
CA LYS A 168 11.31 11.12 0.35
C LYS A 168 11.93 12.39 -0.22
N GLN A 169 12.13 13.43 0.60
CA GLN A 169 12.76 14.68 0.16
C GLN A 169 14.14 14.46 -0.50
N LEU A 170 14.98 13.62 0.11
CA LEU A 170 16.34 13.33 -0.39
C LEU A 170 16.34 12.53 -1.70
N ILE A 171 15.45 11.55 -1.85
CA ILE A 171 15.30 10.78 -3.11
C ILE A 171 14.79 11.69 -4.24
N MET A 172 13.94 12.64 -3.87
CA MET A 172 13.31 13.59 -4.78
C MET A 172 14.16 14.81 -5.12
N GLY A 173 15.33 15.00 -4.50
CA GLY A 173 16.27 16.13 -4.70
C GLY A 173 16.92 16.21 -6.11
N GLY A 174 16.18 15.83 -7.15
CA GLY A 174 16.56 15.74 -8.54
C GLY A 174 15.69 14.80 -9.39
N ARG A 175 14.57 14.27 -8.86
CA ARG A 175 13.67 13.33 -9.55
C ARG A 175 12.20 13.72 -9.36
N GLU A 176 11.39 13.59 -10.40
CA GLU A 176 9.94 13.86 -10.35
C GLU A 176 9.15 12.73 -9.65
N THR A 177 9.74 11.54 -9.55
CA THR A 177 9.10 10.34 -8.99
C THR A 177 10.02 9.58 -8.04
N TYR A 178 9.42 8.79 -7.14
CA TYR A 178 10.10 7.83 -6.29
C TYR A 178 9.31 6.52 -6.20
N GLN A 179 10.01 5.44 -5.87
CA GLN A 179 9.40 4.11 -5.71
C GLN A 179 9.23 3.78 -4.23
N THR A 180 8.09 3.20 -3.87
CA THR A 180 7.81 2.72 -2.52
C THR A 180 6.94 1.48 -2.56
N ARG A 181 7.07 0.64 -1.52
CA ARG A 181 6.18 -0.52 -1.31
C ARG A 181 4.90 -0.03 -0.65
N ILE A 182 3.75 -0.51 -1.11
CA ILE A 182 2.44 -0.25 -0.52
C ILE A 182 1.70 -1.57 -0.33
N GLU A 183 0.94 -1.66 0.75
CA GLU A 183 0.04 -2.76 1.08
C GLU A 183 -1.35 -2.17 1.32
N GLY A 184 -2.41 -2.86 0.90
CA GLY A 184 -3.76 -2.37 1.12
C GLY A 184 -4.85 -3.28 0.58
N THR A 185 -6.09 -2.80 0.71
CA THR A 185 -7.26 -3.42 0.09
C THR A 185 -7.99 -2.41 -0.80
N GLY A 186 -8.80 -2.93 -1.72
CA GLY A 186 -9.69 -2.11 -2.54
C GLY A 186 -10.72 -2.97 -3.29
N GLU A 187 -11.65 -2.33 -3.98
CA GLU A 187 -12.74 -3.01 -4.67
C GLU A 187 -12.39 -3.27 -6.15
N LEU A 188 -12.58 -4.50 -6.63
CA LEU A 188 -12.39 -4.82 -8.04
C LEU A 188 -13.48 -4.17 -8.90
N VAL A 189 -13.15 -3.09 -9.62
CA VAL A 189 -14.12 -2.35 -10.45
C VAL A 189 -14.01 -2.65 -11.94
N GLY A 190 -13.04 -3.46 -12.34
CA GLY A 190 -12.89 -3.89 -13.72
C GLY A 190 -11.67 -4.76 -13.96
N ASN A 191 -11.62 -5.36 -15.13
CA ASN A 191 -10.45 -6.01 -15.69
C ASN A 191 -10.23 -5.53 -17.13
N ASP A 192 -8.99 -5.64 -17.58
CA ASP A 192 -8.59 -5.39 -18.96
C ASP A 192 -7.82 -6.61 -19.48
N SER A 193 -8.34 -7.19 -20.56
CA SER A 193 -7.73 -8.32 -21.25
C SER A 193 -7.53 -7.92 -22.71
N PRO A 194 -6.32 -7.47 -23.08
CA PRO A 194 -6.03 -7.07 -24.44
C PRO A 194 -6.26 -8.22 -25.43
N SER A 195 -6.78 -7.91 -26.61
CA SER A 195 -6.98 -8.91 -27.67
C SER A 195 -5.66 -9.47 -28.22
N ASP A 196 -4.54 -8.75 -28.03
CA ASP A 196 -3.20 -9.23 -28.34
C ASP A 196 -2.79 -10.34 -27.35
N PRO A 197 -2.40 -11.54 -27.80
CA PRO A 197 -1.86 -12.60 -26.95
C PRO A 197 -0.68 -12.17 -26.06
N ASN A 198 0.10 -11.18 -26.49
CA ASN A 198 1.24 -10.65 -25.74
C ASN A 198 0.90 -9.41 -24.89
N GLY A 199 -0.35 -8.93 -24.96
CA GLY A 199 -0.80 -7.81 -24.16
C GLY A 199 -0.87 -8.16 -22.67
N GLN A 200 -0.38 -7.26 -21.83
CA GLN A 200 -0.42 -7.41 -20.38
C GLN A 200 -1.87 -7.29 -19.89
N CYS A 201 -2.37 -8.33 -19.23
CA CYS A 201 -3.63 -8.28 -18.51
C CYS A 201 -3.50 -7.41 -17.26
N SER A 202 -4.57 -6.70 -16.90
CA SER A 202 -4.62 -5.95 -15.65
C SER A 202 -6.01 -5.99 -15.01
N ILE A 203 -6.03 -5.77 -13.70
CA ILE A 203 -7.24 -5.49 -12.95
C ILE A 203 -7.26 -4.02 -12.54
N ARG A 204 -8.46 -3.46 -12.43
CA ARG A 204 -8.69 -2.11 -11.91
C ARG A 204 -9.29 -2.22 -10.52
N VAL A 205 -8.56 -1.74 -9.52
CA VAL A 205 -8.95 -1.79 -8.11
C VAL A 205 -9.18 -0.37 -7.61
N GLN A 206 -10.37 -0.09 -7.08
CA GLN A 206 -10.70 1.19 -6.46
C GLN A 206 -10.21 1.19 -5.01
N THR A 207 -9.28 2.06 -4.69
CA THR A 207 -8.72 2.23 -3.34
C THR A 207 -9.16 3.56 -2.73
N GLU A 208 -9.19 3.65 -1.41
CA GLU A 208 -9.47 4.91 -0.71
C GLU A 208 -8.34 5.94 -0.89
N GLN A 209 -7.08 5.48 -0.80
CA GLN A 209 -5.91 6.37 -0.77
C GLN A 209 -5.40 6.77 -2.15
N TYR A 210 -5.44 5.86 -3.13
CA TYR A 210 -4.78 6.06 -4.44
C TYR A 210 -5.78 6.15 -5.60
N GLY A 211 -7.08 6.10 -5.32
CA GLY A 211 -8.12 6.03 -6.35
C GLY A 211 -8.08 4.68 -7.10
N THR A 212 -8.46 4.69 -8.37
CA THR A 212 -8.40 3.49 -9.20
C THR A 212 -6.96 3.18 -9.62
N ILE A 213 -6.43 2.06 -9.16
CA ILE A 213 -5.12 1.53 -9.54
C ILE A 213 -5.27 0.45 -10.61
N SER A 214 -4.36 0.42 -11.59
CA SER A 214 -4.28 -0.66 -12.59
C SER A 214 -3.15 -1.60 -12.19
N ILE A 215 -3.50 -2.80 -11.72
CA ILE A 215 -2.55 -3.80 -11.25
C ILE A 215 -2.34 -4.83 -12.37
N PRO A 216 -1.11 -4.99 -12.89
CA PRO A 216 -0.84 -6.02 -13.87
C PRO A 216 -0.97 -7.41 -13.23
N VAL A 217 -1.68 -8.31 -13.89
CA VAL A 217 -1.84 -9.71 -13.48
C VAL A 217 -1.54 -10.61 -14.67
N ASP A 218 -1.15 -11.85 -14.42
CA ASP A 218 -1.03 -12.79 -15.53
C ASP A 218 -2.42 -13.18 -16.07
N ARG A 219 -2.44 -13.65 -17.31
CA ARG A 219 -3.68 -13.95 -18.01
C ARG A 219 -4.46 -15.09 -17.36
N LEU A 220 -3.77 -16.10 -16.82
CA LEU A 220 -4.42 -17.24 -16.19
C LEU A 220 -5.10 -16.79 -14.89
N GLN A 221 -4.38 -16.05 -14.05
CA GLN A 221 -4.92 -15.47 -12.82
C GLN A 221 -6.11 -14.54 -13.11
N LEU A 222 -6.04 -13.73 -14.18
CA LEU A 222 -7.18 -12.91 -14.57
C LEU A 222 -8.45 -13.75 -14.79
N TYR A 223 -8.35 -14.86 -15.52
CA TYR A 223 -9.50 -15.69 -15.84
C TYR A 223 -9.96 -16.57 -14.67
N GLU A 224 -9.03 -17.13 -13.91
CA GLU A 224 -9.36 -18.05 -12.81
C GLU A 224 -9.86 -17.32 -11.56
N GLU A 225 -9.37 -16.10 -11.31
CA GLU A 225 -9.63 -15.40 -10.06
C GLU A 225 -10.46 -14.12 -10.23
N PHE A 226 -10.21 -13.33 -11.28
CA PHE A 226 -10.74 -11.97 -11.37
C PHE A 226 -11.84 -11.75 -12.42
N ALA A 227 -12.09 -12.71 -13.32
CA ALA A 227 -13.03 -12.55 -14.42
C ALA A 227 -14.47 -12.36 -13.93
N GLU A 228 -14.85 -13.08 -12.87
CA GLU A 228 -16.20 -13.07 -12.30
C GLU A 228 -16.26 -12.38 -10.92
N ALA A 229 -15.12 -11.90 -10.42
CA ALA A 229 -15.02 -11.32 -9.08
C ALA A 229 -15.29 -9.81 -9.01
N LEU A 230 -16.00 -9.23 -10.00
CA LEU A 230 -16.32 -7.80 -9.98
C LEU A 230 -17.04 -7.44 -8.67
N ASN A 231 -16.68 -6.28 -8.10
CA ASN A 231 -17.12 -5.76 -6.80
C ASN A 231 -16.62 -6.56 -5.58
N SER A 232 -15.75 -7.54 -5.78
CA SER A 232 -15.08 -8.24 -4.67
C SER A 232 -13.98 -7.37 -4.09
N GLU A 233 -13.70 -7.56 -2.80
CA GLU A 233 -12.55 -6.94 -2.17
C GLU A 233 -11.26 -7.66 -2.60
N VAL A 234 -10.23 -6.89 -2.91
CA VAL A 234 -8.91 -7.35 -3.35
C VAL A 234 -7.88 -6.83 -2.37
N GLN A 235 -7.06 -7.72 -1.85
CA GLN A 235 -5.85 -7.35 -1.11
C GLN A 235 -4.66 -7.33 -2.07
N PHE A 236 -3.73 -6.41 -1.83
CA PHE A 236 -2.54 -6.27 -2.67
C PHE A 236 -1.31 -5.84 -1.87
N GLU A 237 -0.15 -6.22 -2.39
CA GLU A 237 1.16 -5.74 -2.01
C GLU A 237 1.97 -5.40 -3.27
N LEU A 238 2.30 -4.12 -3.43
CA LEU A 238 2.80 -3.56 -4.69
C LEU A 238 4.09 -2.75 -4.48
N LEU A 239 4.97 -2.76 -5.46
CA LEU A 239 5.95 -1.69 -5.65
C LEU A 239 5.35 -0.66 -6.60
N VAL A 240 5.20 0.58 -6.16
CA VAL A 240 4.60 1.66 -6.96
C VAL A 240 5.56 2.81 -7.17
N GLU A 241 5.35 3.55 -8.26
CA GLU A 241 5.97 4.83 -8.51
C GLU A 241 4.98 5.95 -8.17
N LEU A 242 5.38 6.85 -7.28
CA LEU A 242 4.60 8.01 -6.85
C LEU A 242 5.30 9.29 -7.32
N ASP A 243 4.52 10.35 -7.57
CA ASP A 243 5.05 11.68 -7.80
C ASP A 243 5.23 12.47 -6.49
N GLN A 244 5.66 13.73 -6.63
CA GLN A 244 5.89 14.63 -5.51
C GLN A 244 4.71 14.83 -4.55
N ASN A 245 3.49 14.67 -5.04
CA ASN A 245 2.26 14.86 -4.28
C ASN A 245 1.65 13.52 -3.81
N ASP A 246 2.46 12.45 -3.71
CA ASP A 246 2.00 11.10 -3.35
C ASP A 246 0.99 10.51 -4.34
N LYS A 247 0.89 11.08 -5.55
CA LYS A 247 -0.02 10.58 -6.56
C LYS A 247 0.61 9.41 -7.29
N LEU A 248 -0.11 8.28 -7.32
CA LEU A 248 0.32 7.08 -8.01
C LEU A 248 0.44 7.33 -9.51
N ARG A 249 1.61 6.99 -10.06
CA ARG A 249 1.94 7.10 -11.49
C ARG A 249 1.88 5.75 -12.17
N SER A 250 2.46 4.72 -11.55
CA SER A 250 2.45 3.37 -12.10
C SER A 250 2.67 2.32 -11.02
N VAL A 251 2.22 1.10 -11.30
CA VAL A 251 2.65 -0.11 -10.59
C VAL A 251 3.91 -0.63 -11.27
N VAL A 252 4.99 -0.73 -10.50
CA VAL A 252 6.31 -1.18 -10.97
C VAL A 252 6.43 -2.70 -10.85
N ASP A 253 5.94 -3.27 -9.75
CA ASP A 253 6.00 -4.70 -9.47
C ASP A 253 4.83 -5.13 -8.57
N VAL A 254 4.46 -6.40 -8.65
CA VAL A 254 3.35 -7.00 -7.88
C VAL A 254 3.92 -8.14 -7.04
N PHE A 255 3.90 -8.00 -5.72
CA PHE A 255 4.37 -9.04 -4.81
C PHE A 255 3.25 -10.01 -4.46
N ASP A 256 2.07 -9.48 -4.20
CA ASP A 256 0.86 -10.25 -3.93
C ASP A 256 -0.37 -9.48 -4.41
N VAL A 257 -1.34 -10.21 -4.94
CA VAL A 257 -2.67 -9.70 -5.29
C VAL A 257 -3.64 -10.85 -5.31
N ALA A 258 -4.70 -10.74 -4.52
CA ALA A 258 -5.71 -11.79 -4.41
C ALA A 258 -7.07 -11.21 -4.04
N THR A 259 -8.12 -11.88 -4.50
CA THR A 259 -9.47 -11.67 -3.97
C THR A 259 -9.53 -12.11 -2.51
N ILE A 260 -10.05 -11.25 -1.66
CA ILE A 260 -10.49 -11.68 -0.34
C ILE A 260 -11.78 -12.45 -0.60
N SER A 261 -11.82 -13.74 -0.25
CA SER A 261 -13.04 -14.54 -0.41
C SER A 261 -14.18 -13.88 0.38
N ASP A 262 -15.02 -13.10 -0.32
CA ASP A 262 -16.31 -12.68 0.19
C ASP A 262 -17.22 -13.91 0.10
N PRO A 263 -17.66 -14.50 1.22
CA PRO A 263 -18.61 -15.61 1.20
C PRO A 263 -19.90 -15.27 0.44
N ASN A 264 -20.16 -13.98 0.19
CA ASN A 264 -21.34 -13.45 -0.48
C ASN A 264 -21.06 -12.85 -1.88
N GLY A 265 -19.84 -13.01 -2.43
CA GLY A 265 -19.52 -12.51 -3.77
C GLY A 265 -20.44 -13.07 -4.87
N THR A 266 -20.97 -14.28 -4.67
CA THR A 266 -21.98 -14.89 -5.54
C THR A 266 -23.31 -14.15 -5.52
N VAL A 267 -23.73 -13.56 -4.38
CA VAL A 267 -25.02 -12.86 -4.24
C VAL A 267 -25.10 -11.66 -5.18
N VAL A 268 -24.01 -10.88 -5.28
CA VAL A 268 -23.95 -9.72 -6.19
C VAL A 268 -23.92 -10.16 -7.65
N ALA A 269 -23.18 -11.23 -7.97
CA ALA A 269 -23.12 -11.77 -9.32
C ALA A 269 -24.48 -12.32 -9.78
N ASP A 270 -25.16 -13.06 -8.91
CA ASP A 270 -26.50 -13.62 -9.17
C ASP A 270 -27.54 -12.51 -9.36
N ALA A 271 -27.52 -11.48 -8.50
CA ALA A 271 -28.39 -10.32 -8.63
C ALA A 271 -28.17 -9.58 -9.94
N LYS A 272 -26.91 -9.38 -10.36
CA LYS A 272 -26.58 -8.74 -11.64
C LYS A 272 -27.11 -9.56 -12.82
N SER A 273 -26.87 -10.87 -12.83
CA SER A 273 -27.36 -11.78 -13.87
C SER A 273 -28.89 -11.72 -13.98
N ARG A 274 -29.59 -11.73 -12.83
CA ARG A 274 -31.04 -11.59 -12.77
C ARG A 274 -31.53 -10.25 -13.31
N LEU A 275 -30.90 -9.14 -12.92
CA LEU A 275 -31.27 -7.80 -13.41
C LEU A 275 -31.03 -7.65 -14.93
N GLU A 276 -29.98 -8.26 -15.47
CA GLU A 276 -29.72 -8.29 -16.92
C GLU A 276 -30.78 -9.11 -17.68
N GLU A 277 -31.31 -10.18 -17.08
CA GLU A 277 -32.46 -10.91 -17.62
C GLU A 277 -33.71 -10.02 -17.66
N LEU A 278 -34.03 -9.37 -16.53
CA LEU A 278 -35.21 -8.50 -16.42
C LEU A 278 -35.13 -7.28 -17.35
N GLN A 279 -33.93 -6.77 -17.61
CA GLN A 279 -33.73 -5.67 -18.56
C GLN A 279 -34.19 -6.00 -19.99
N ARG A 280 -34.25 -7.28 -20.36
CA ARG A 280 -34.69 -7.72 -21.70
C ARG A 280 -36.22 -7.78 -21.85
N LEU A 281 -36.97 -7.56 -20.78
CA LEU A 281 -38.43 -7.51 -20.84
C LEU A 281 -38.89 -6.27 -21.60
N GLU A 282 -39.70 -6.48 -22.63
CA GLU A 282 -40.34 -5.44 -23.43
C GLU A 282 -41.75 -5.12 -22.90
N ASP A 283 -42.33 -4.01 -23.36
CA ASP A 283 -43.73 -3.70 -23.06
C ASP A 283 -44.64 -4.85 -23.54
N GLY A 284 -45.53 -5.31 -22.67
CA GLY A 284 -46.46 -6.42 -22.87
C GLY A 284 -46.00 -7.78 -22.30
N TRP A 285 -44.89 -7.85 -21.55
CA TRP A 285 -44.31 -9.12 -21.08
C TRP A 285 -45.21 -9.96 -20.15
N HIS A 286 -46.19 -9.34 -19.49
CA HIS A 286 -47.16 -10.01 -18.62
C HIS A 286 -48.57 -9.94 -19.23
N ASP A 287 -48.93 -10.91 -20.07
CA ASP A 287 -50.23 -11.00 -20.77
C ASP A 287 -50.66 -9.69 -21.47
N GLY A 288 -49.69 -8.90 -21.96
CA GLY A 288 -49.92 -7.61 -22.62
C GLY A 288 -50.03 -6.40 -21.69
N ALA A 289 -49.92 -6.56 -20.36
CA ALA A 289 -50.04 -5.47 -19.38
C ALA A 289 -48.69 -4.92 -18.87
N GLY A 290 -47.68 -5.78 -18.68
CA GLY A 290 -46.41 -5.39 -18.04
C GLY A 290 -45.58 -4.40 -18.86
N LEU A 291 -45.02 -3.37 -18.22
CA LEU A 291 -44.13 -2.40 -18.86
C LEU A 291 -42.66 -2.85 -18.79
N ALA A 292 -41.86 -2.45 -19.79
CA ALA A 292 -40.41 -2.59 -19.76
C ALA A 292 -39.81 -1.85 -18.55
N LEU A 293 -38.78 -2.40 -17.94
CA LEU A 293 -38.25 -1.86 -16.69
C LEU A 293 -37.50 -0.55 -16.88
N GLY A 294 -37.64 0.35 -15.90
CA GLY A 294 -36.88 1.58 -15.83
C GLY A 294 -35.39 1.33 -15.56
N ARG A 295 -34.50 1.99 -16.32
CA ARG A 295 -33.05 1.90 -16.08
C ARG A 295 -32.66 2.36 -14.67
N ALA A 296 -33.39 3.35 -14.13
CA ALA A 296 -33.17 3.83 -12.77
C ALA A 296 -33.54 2.76 -11.73
N ALA A 297 -34.66 2.05 -11.91
CA ALA A 297 -35.06 0.94 -11.04
C ALA A 297 -33.99 -0.16 -10.98
N LEU A 298 -33.51 -0.61 -12.15
CA LEU A 298 -32.46 -1.64 -12.27
C LEU A 298 -31.16 -1.21 -11.56
N ALA A 299 -30.73 0.04 -11.77
CA ALA A 299 -29.54 0.57 -11.12
C ALA A 299 -29.70 0.65 -9.59
N ARG A 300 -30.84 1.15 -9.10
CA ARG A 300 -31.09 1.28 -7.65
C ARG A 300 -31.25 -0.06 -6.95
N ALA A 301 -31.86 -1.04 -7.60
CA ALA A 301 -31.91 -2.41 -7.08
C ALA A 301 -30.50 -3.01 -6.95
N LEU A 302 -29.62 -2.80 -7.93
CA LEU A 302 -28.23 -3.25 -7.84
C LEU A 302 -27.48 -2.52 -6.72
N ASP A 303 -27.60 -1.18 -6.63
CA ASP A 303 -27.01 -0.37 -5.55
C ASP A 303 -27.41 -0.93 -4.18
N PHE A 304 -28.69 -1.27 -4.00
CA PHE A 304 -29.22 -1.84 -2.76
C PHE A 304 -28.59 -3.21 -2.43
N VAL A 305 -28.58 -4.16 -3.38
CA VAL A 305 -27.98 -5.49 -3.16
C VAL A 305 -26.50 -5.37 -2.84
N VAL A 306 -25.77 -4.56 -3.61
CA VAL A 306 -24.34 -4.32 -3.37
C VAL A 306 -24.15 -3.75 -1.95
N ALA A 307 -24.89 -2.73 -1.55
CA ALA A 307 -24.73 -2.10 -0.24
C ALA A 307 -25.14 -2.96 0.96
N THR A 308 -25.87 -4.06 0.73
CA THR A 308 -26.41 -4.96 1.75
C THR A 308 -25.84 -6.39 1.69
N ARG A 309 -24.93 -6.67 0.75
CA ARG A 309 -24.33 -8.01 0.51
C ARG A 309 -23.73 -8.71 1.73
N THR A 310 -23.17 -7.94 2.66
CA THR A 310 -22.54 -8.46 3.88
C THR A 310 -23.54 -8.88 4.96
N SER A 311 -24.84 -8.66 4.74
CA SER A 311 -25.90 -9.04 5.69
C SER A 311 -26.14 -10.55 5.77
N GLY A 312 -25.73 -11.31 4.74
CA GLY A 312 -26.03 -12.74 4.61
C GLY A 312 -27.52 -13.04 4.39
N VAL A 313 -28.32 -12.02 4.09
CA VAL A 313 -29.76 -12.16 3.79
C VAL A 313 -29.93 -12.62 2.35
N ASP A 314 -30.72 -13.68 2.15
CA ASP A 314 -31.08 -14.15 0.81
C ASP A 314 -32.11 -13.21 0.18
N MET A 315 -31.85 -12.78 -1.06
CA MET A 315 -32.63 -11.75 -1.75
C MET A 315 -33.15 -12.29 -3.10
N HIS A 316 -34.43 -12.07 -3.36
CA HIS A 316 -35.08 -12.46 -4.61
C HIS A 316 -35.53 -11.22 -5.38
N ILE A 317 -35.24 -11.19 -6.69
CA ILE A 317 -35.46 -10.01 -7.53
C ILE A 317 -36.50 -10.30 -8.61
N PHE A 318 -37.55 -9.48 -8.64
CA PHE A 318 -38.69 -9.61 -9.54
C PHE A 318 -38.99 -8.29 -10.29
N PRO A 319 -39.55 -8.37 -11.51
CA PRO A 319 -40.09 -7.19 -12.19
C PRO A 319 -41.46 -6.83 -11.64
N THR A 320 -41.84 -5.54 -11.68
CA THR A 320 -43.22 -5.11 -11.41
C THR A 320 -43.95 -4.75 -12.70
N GLU A 321 -45.27 -4.92 -12.74
CA GLU A 321 -46.08 -4.64 -13.94
C GLU A 321 -45.97 -3.18 -14.42
N VAL A 322 -45.69 -2.26 -13.51
CA VAL A 322 -45.52 -0.82 -13.80
C VAL A 322 -44.09 -0.43 -14.23
N GLY A 323 -43.22 -1.42 -14.44
CA GLY A 323 -41.85 -1.23 -14.93
C GLY A 323 -40.84 -0.87 -13.83
N GLY A 324 -41.11 -1.27 -12.59
CA GLY A 324 -40.18 -1.19 -11.47
C GLY A 324 -39.47 -2.53 -11.20
N VAL A 325 -38.72 -2.58 -10.10
CA VAL A 325 -38.04 -3.77 -9.58
C VAL A 325 -38.43 -3.98 -8.13
N LEU A 326 -38.79 -5.21 -7.78
CA LEU A 326 -39.07 -5.65 -6.42
C LEU A 326 -37.89 -6.51 -5.93
N VAL A 327 -37.41 -6.23 -4.72
CA VAL A 327 -36.42 -7.05 -4.01
C VAL A 327 -37.05 -7.57 -2.73
N ASP A 328 -37.30 -8.87 -2.67
CA ASP A 328 -37.90 -9.56 -1.52
C ASP A 328 -36.85 -10.28 -0.71
N PHE A 329 -36.99 -10.25 0.62
CA PHE A 329 -36.10 -10.96 1.52
C PHE A 329 -36.73 -11.26 2.88
N LEU A 330 -36.27 -12.36 3.48
CA LEU A 330 -36.65 -12.74 4.84
C LEU A 330 -35.63 -12.19 5.85
N LEU A 331 -36.09 -11.39 6.79
CA LEU A 331 -35.27 -10.86 7.87
C LEU A 331 -36.00 -10.99 9.20
N LYS A 332 -35.46 -11.81 10.11
CA LYS A 332 -35.93 -11.96 11.50
C LYS A 332 -37.44 -12.26 11.62
N GLY A 333 -37.95 -13.17 10.80
CA GLY A 333 -39.36 -13.58 10.82
C GLY A 333 -40.31 -12.60 10.14
N TRP A 334 -39.78 -11.60 9.44
CA TRP A 334 -40.53 -10.73 8.54
C TRP A 334 -40.11 -10.99 7.10
N GLU A 335 -41.09 -11.03 6.21
CA GLU A 335 -40.89 -10.96 4.76
C GLU A 335 -41.00 -9.49 4.37
N TYR A 336 -39.88 -8.91 3.96
CA TYR A 336 -39.82 -7.53 3.50
C TYR A 336 -39.70 -7.48 2.00
N SER A 337 -40.26 -6.42 1.45
CA SER A 337 -40.21 -6.08 0.04
C SER A 337 -39.70 -4.65 -0.09
N VAL A 338 -38.66 -4.46 -0.89
CA VAL A 338 -38.19 -3.15 -1.32
C VAL A 338 -38.52 -3.00 -2.80
N GLU A 339 -39.47 -2.12 -3.11
CA GLU A 339 -39.84 -1.79 -4.48
C GLU A 339 -39.13 -0.51 -4.93
N PHE A 340 -38.44 -0.57 -6.05
CA PHE A 340 -37.96 0.58 -6.79
C PHE A 340 -38.90 0.83 -7.96
N ASP A 341 -39.63 1.95 -7.91
CA ASP A 341 -40.53 2.33 -9.01
C ASP A 341 -39.75 2.54 -10.32
N ARG A 342 -40.47 2.77 -11.42
CA ARG A 342 -39.87 2.97 -12.75
C ARG A 342 -38.79 4.07 -12.79
N VAL A 343 -38.86 5.07 -11.91
CA VAL A 343 -37.87 6.17 -11.83
C VAL A 343 -36.82 5.95 -10.72
N GLY A 344 -36.85 4.81 -10.04
CA GLY A 344 -35.89 4.38 -9.04
C GLY A 344 -36.19 4.89 -7.63
N LYS A 345 -37.40 5.37 -7.35
CA LYS A 345 -37.80 5.78 -6.01
C LYS A 345 -38.08 4.53 -5.16
N PRO A 346 -37.44 4.38 -3.98
CA PRO A 346 -37.66 3.21 -3.14
C PRO A 346 -38.89 3.36 -2.25
N GLU A 347 -39.57 2.23 -2.04
CA GLU A 347 -40.58 2.01 -1.04
C GLU A 347 -40.33 0.67 -0.36
N MET A 348 -40.53 0.59 0.96
CA MET A 348 -40.38 -0.65 1.72
C MET A 348 -41.68 -0.97 2.45
N TYR A 349 -42.07 -2.23 2.41
CA TYR A 349 -43.17 -2.79 3.18
C TYR A 349 -42.79 -4.19 3.64
N GLY A 350 -43.61 -4.79 4.50
CA GLY A 350 -43.37 -6.16 4.92
C GLY A 350 -44.45 -6.73 5.82
N ILE A 351 -44.45 -8.05 5.90
CA ILE A 351 -45.41 -8.83 6.67
C ILE A 351 -44.68 -9.76 7.63
N GLU A 352 -45.26 -9.96 8.81
CA GLU A 352 -44.73 -10.89 9.80
C GLU A 352 -45.13 -12.32 9.44
N VAL A 353 -44.15 -13.20 9.24
CA VAL A 353 -44.36 -14.56 8.68
C VAL A 353 -45.21 -15.46 9.59
N SER A 354 -45.10 -15.27 10.91
CA SER A 354 -45.81 -16.09 11.91
C SER A 354 -46.80 -15.30 12.76
N GLY A 355 -47.08 -14.06 12.37
CA GLY A 355 -47.93 -13.15 13.14
C GLY A 355 -48.95 -12.43 12.27
N SER A 356 -49.47 -11.33 12.79
CA SER A 356 -50.37 -10.43 12.07
C SER A 356 -49.77 -9.03 11.94
N GLY A 357 -48.47 -8.88 12.21
CA GLY A 357 -47.74 -7.65 12.01
C GLY A 357 -47.67 -7.33 10.51
N GLU A 358 -48.01 -6.09 10.17
CA GLU A 358 -47.88 -5.56 8.82
C GLU A 358 -47.19 -4.19 8.91
N MET A 359 -46.24 -3.98 8.02
CA MET A 359 -45.60 -2.71 7.81
C MET A 359 -46.21 -2.09 6.56
N GLU A 360 -46.96 -1.02 6.78
CA GLU A 360 -47.50 -0.21 5.70
C GLU A 360 -46.38 0.32 4.78
N PRO A 361 -46.65 0.44 3.47
CA PRO A 361 -45.70 0.97 2.52
C PRO A 361 -45.13 2.33 2.95
N THR A 362 -43.81 2.36 3.09
CA THR A 362 -43.06 3.54 3.49
C THR A 362 -42.16 3.97 2.34
N SER A 363 -42.44 5.13 1.76
CA SER A 363 -41.61 5.73 0.71
C SER A 363 -40.34 6.39 1.27
N PHE A 364 -39.24 6.30 0.53
CA PHE A 364 -37.94 6.88 0.88
C PHE A 364 -37.51 7.96 -0.14
N GLY A 365 -36.56 8.82 0.27
CA GLY A 365 -36.04 9.89 -0.59
C GLY A 365 -35.07 9.37 -1.65
N GLY A 366 -34.30 8.33 -1.33
CA GLY A 366 -33.38 7.66 -2.23
C GLY A 366 -32.90 6.30 -1.71
N VAL A 367 -32.04 5.64 -2.50
CA VAL A 367 -31.55 4.28 -2.18
C VAL A 367 -30.78 4.24 -0.85
N ASP A 368 -30.04 5.30 -0.52
CA ASP A 368 -29.28 5.38 0.72
C ASP A 368 -30.20 5.33 1.96
N ASP A 369 -31.36 6.02 1.90
CA ASP A 369 -32.31 6.05 3.01
C ASP A 369 -32.91 4.66 3.29
N VAL A 370 -33.25 3.89 2.24
CA VAL A 370 -33.79 2.53 2.41
C VAL A 370 -32.69 1.54 2.83
N ILE A 371 -31.45 1.76 2.42
CA ILE A 371 -30.29 0.99 2.91
C ILE A 371 -30.09 1.23 4.42
N GLU A 372 -30.20 2.48 4.89
CA GLU A 372 -30.13 2.80 6.31
C GLU A 372 -31.25 2.13 7.10
N GLU A 373 -32.48 2.15 6.58
CA GLU A 373 -33.62 1.46 7.20
C GLU A 373 -33.40 -0.05 7.26
N PHE A 374 -32.90 -0.67 6.18
CA PHE A 374 -32.53 -2.08 6.16
C PHE A 374 -31.50 -2.40 7.26
N ARG A 375 -30.43 -1.62 7.36
CA ARG A 375 -29.39 -1.79 8.40
C ARG A 375 -29.95 -1.59 9.81
N ARG A 376 -30.89 -0.67 9.99
CA ARG A 376 -31.59 -0.47 11.27
C ARG A 376 -32.38 -1.72 11.67
N ARG A 377 -33.08 -2.36 10.73
CA ARG A 377 -33.83 -3.61 10.98
C ARG A 377 -32.90 -4.80 11.21
N LEU A 378 -31.78 -4.86 10.48
CA LEU A 378 -30.73 -5.86 10.68
C LEU A 378 -30.10 -5.74 12.08
N SER A 379 -29.93 -4.53 12.60
CA SER A 379 -29.33 -4.29 13.93
C SER A 379 -30.34 -4.28 15.09
N ALA A 380 -31.63 -4.08 14.83
CA ALA A 380 -32.68 -4.14 15.85
C ALA A 380 -32.79 -5.56 16.43
N ASN A 381 -32.07 -5.85 17.51
CA ASN A 381 -32.35 -7.00 18.37
C ASN A 381 -33.75 -6.87 18.96
N GLY A 382 -34.42 -8.00 19.16
CA GLY A 382 -35.70 -8.05 19.89
C GLY A 382 -35.63 -7.40 21.27
#